data_AF-A0A923JNP1-F1
#
_entry.id   AF-A0A923JNP1-F1
#
_cell.length_a   1.000
_cell.length_b   1.000
_cell.length_c   1.000
_cell.angle_alpha   90.00
_cell.angle_beta   90.00
_cell.angle_gamma   90.00
#
_symmetry.space_group_name_H-M   'P 1'
#
loop_
_entity.id
_entity.type
_entity.pdbx_description
1 polymer ?
#
loop_
_entity_poly.entity_id
_entity_poly.type
_entity_poly.pdbx_seq_one_letter_code
_entity_poly.pdbx_strand_id
1 'polypeptide(L)'
;AILKAGGAYVPLDPTYPQDRLAYMMQDSGIQLLLTQAALVDQLPVPEAVQTLLLGADVSAFADSDPQVAMDAANLAYVIYTSGSTGNPKGTLLPHHNVLRLFEATEPWFNFGAQDVWSLFHSYAFDFSVWEIFG
;
A
#
# COMPACT_ATOMS: atom_id res chain seq x y z
N ALA A 1 7.47 -4.80 -4.19
CA ALA A 1 7.77 -3.90 -5.32
C ALA A 1 7.81 -2.43 -4.89
N ILE A 2 6.70 -1.85 -4.44
CA ILE A 2 6.58 -0.41 -4.13
C ILE A 2 7.62 0.06 -3.10
N LEU A 3 7.71 -0.61 -1.94
CA LEU A 3 8.67 -0.25 -0.88
C LEU A 3 10.12 -0.33 -1.37
N LYS A 4 10.50 -1.40 -2.08
CA LYS A 4 11.85 -1.55 -2.65
C LYS A 4 12.19 -0.44 -3.66
N ALA A 5 11.19 0.08 -4.37
CA ALA A 5 11.37 1.20 -5.30
C ALA A 5 11.47 2.58 -4.60
N GLY A 6 11.39 2.63 -3.26
CA GLY A 6 11.40 3.87 -2.48
C GLY A 6 10.05 4.58 -2.38
N GLY A 7 8.97 3.96 -2.87
CA GLY A 7 7.62 4.51 -2.81
C GLY A 7 6.86 4.10 -1.55
N ALA A 8 5.84 4.89 -1.21
CA ALA A 8 4.81 4.51 -0.25
C ALA A 8 3.57 4.02 -1.00
N TYR A 9 2.89 2.99 -0.50
CA TYR A 9 1.65 2.52 -1.12
C TYR A 9 0.40 3.17 -0.52
N VAL A 10 -0.60 3.37 -1.36
CA VAL A 10 -1.95 3.80 -0.97
C VAL A 10 -2.92 2.70 -1.38
N PRO A 11 -3.44 1.90 -0.44
CA PRO A 11 -4.37 0.83 -0.79
C PRO A 11 -5.72 1.43 -1.19
N LEU A 12 -6.21 1.03 -2.36
CA LEU A 12 -7.50 1.42 -2.91
C LEU A 12 -8.38 0.18 -3.05
N ASP A 13 -9.49 0.15 -2.33
CA ASP A 13 -10.49 -0.92 -2.44
C ASP A 13 -11.43 -0.60 -3.63
N PRO A 14 -11.44 -1.40 -4.71
CA PRO A 14 -12.27 -1.13 -5.88
C PRO A 14 -13.78 -1.20 -5.58
N THR A 15 -14.18 -1.74 -4.43
CA THR A 15 -15.58 -1.74 -3.98
C THR A 15 -16.03 -0.40 -3.41
N TYR A 16 -15.10 0.55 -3.19
CA TYR A 16 -15.44 1.89 -2.73
C TYR A 16 -16.16 2.70 -3.83
N PRO A 17 -17.02 3.67 -3.44
CA PRO A 17 -17.64 4.58 -4.39
C PRO A 17 -16.60 5.30 -5.25
N GLN A 18 -16.94 5.51 -6.53
CA GLN A 18 -16.06 6.17 -7.52
C GLN A 18 -15.55 7.54 -7.02
N ASP A 19 -16.43 8.39 -6.51
CA ASP A 19 -16.03 9.71 -6.00
C ASP A 19 -15.03 9.63 -4.85
N ARG A 20 -15.13 8.58 -4.01
CA ARG A 20 -14.18 8.34 -2.92
C ARG A 20 -12.82 7.91 -3.45
N LEU A 21 -12.78 7.02 -4.45
CA LEU A 21 -11.54 6.60 -5.10
C LEU A 21 -10.87 7.77 -5.80
N ALA A 22 -11.63 8.56 -6.56
CA ALA A 22 -11.13 9.76 -7.24
C ALA A 22 -10.54 10.76 -6.24
N TYR A 23 -11.25 11.01 -5.13
CA TYR A 23 -10.74 11.86 -4.05
C TYR A 23 -9.42 11.32 -3.48
N MET A 24 -9.35 10.04 -3.12
CA MET A 24 -8.14 9.44 -2.54
C MET A 24 -6.95 9.51 -3.50
N MET A 25 -7.15 9.24 -4.80
CA MET A 25 -6.08 9.37 -5.81
C MET A 25 -5.60 10.82 -5.95
N GLN A 26 -6.52 11.78 -5.96
CA GLN A 26 -6.19 13.20 -6.08
C GLN A 26 -5.49 13.74 -4.82
N ASP A 27 -6.02 13.44 -3.63
CA ASP A 27 -5.52 13.91 -2.34
C ASP A 27 -4.16 13.32 -1.99
N SER A 28 -3.94 12.04 -2.30
CA SER A 28 -2.66 11.37 -2.05
C SER A 28 -1.54 11.82 -2.97
N GLY A 29 -1.87 12.39 -4.14
CA GLY A 29 -0.90 12.79 -5.15
C GLY A 29 -0.12 11.60 -5.74
N ILE A 30 -0.68 10.39 -5.73
CA ILE A 30 -0.05 9.23 -6.37
C ILE A 30 0.22 9.52 -7.85
N GLN A 31 1.36 9.07 -8.34
CA GLN A 31 1.75 9.20 -9.74
C GLN A 31 1.59 7.90 -10.52
N LEU A 32 1.51 6.78 -9.80
CA LEU A 32 1.44 5.44 -10.36
C LEU A 32 0.30 4.65 -9.69
N LEU A 33 -0.54 4.04 -10.51
CA LEU A 33 -1.57 3.08 -10.09
C LEU A 33 -1.16 1.68 -10.54
N LEU A 34 -0.96 0.77 -9.60
CA LEU A 34 -0.78 -0.65 -9.88
C LEU A 34 -2.14 -1.36 -9.74
N THR A 35 -2.64 -1.96 -10.82
CA THR A 35 -3.96 -2.60 -10.83
C THR A 35 -4.01 -3.82 -11.76
N GLN A 36 -5.13 -4.54 -11.76
CA GLN A 36 -5.39 -5.65 -12.69
C GLN A 36 -6.14 -5.14 -13.92
N ALA A 37 -5.93 -5.76 -15.08
CA ALA A 37 -6.58 -5.37 -16.33
C ALA A 37 -8.13 -5.30 -16.21
N ALA A 38 -8.73 -6.24 -15.46
CA ALA A 38 -10.19 -6.30 -15.26
C ALA A 38 -10.78 -5.11 -14.48
N LEU A 39 -9.96 -4.35 -13.76
CA LEU A 39 -10.39 -3.22 -12.94
C LEU A 39 -10.19 -1.87 -13.63
N VAL A 40 -9.40 -1.79 -14.70
CA VAL A 40 -9.00 -0.52 -15.33
C VAL A 40 -10.20 0.34 -15.70
N ASP A 41 -11.17 -0.23 -16.41
CA ASP A 41 -12.37 0.48 -16.88
C ASP A 41 -13.34 0.84 -15.75
N GLN A 42 -13.14 0.28 -14.56
CA GLN A 42 -13.97 0.49 -13.37
C GLN A 42 -13.37 1.51 -12.40
N LEU A 43 -12.15 2.00 -12.64
CA LEU A 43 -11.47 2.90 -11.72
C LEU A 43 -11.48 4.34 -12.27
N PRO A 44 -11.75 5.35 -11.43
CA PRO A 44 -11.81 6.75 -11.85
C PRO A 44 -10.41 7.34 -11.87
N VAL A 45 -9.52 6.75 -12.67
CA VAL A 45 -8.09 7.10 -12.70
C VAL A 45 -7.90 8.48 -13.32
N PRO A 46 -7.32 9.46 -12.59
CA PRO A 46 -7.02 10.76 -13.17
C PRO A 46 -6.00 10.65 -14.31
N GLU A 47 -6.11 11.50 -15.34
CA GLU A 47 -5.21 11.46 -16.52
C GLU A 47 -3.72 11.59 -16.16
N ALA A 48 -3.39 12.26 -15.05
CA ALA A 48 -2.02 12.44 -14.58
C ALA A 48 -1.41 11.20 -13.91
N VAL A 49 -2.20 10.16 -13.61
CA VAL A 49 -1.75 8.94 -12.94
C VAL A 49 -1.45 7.86 -13.98
N GLN A 50 -0.19 7.42 -14.01
CA GLN A 50 0.22 6.33 -14.90
C GLN A 50 -0.25 4.98 -14.35
N THR A 51 -0.95 4.19 -15.16
CA THR A 51 -1.42 2.85 -14.77
C THR A 51 -0.44 1.76 -15.21
N LEU A 52 -0.04 0.90 -14.27
CA LEU A 52 0.72 -0.32 -14.50
C LEU A 52 -0.16 -1.54 -14.22
N LEU A 53 -0.11 -2.53 -15.11
CA LEU A 53 -0.91 -3.74 -14.99
C LEU A 53 -0.12 -4.87 -14.31
N LEU A 54 -0.74 -5.47 -13.30
CA LEU A 54 -0.29 -6.72 -12.71
C LEU A 54 -0.38 -7.85 -13.74
N GLY A 55 0.63 -8.72 -13.76
CA GLY A 55 0.72 -9.83 -14.71
C GLY A 55 1.32 -9.47 -16.06
N ALA A 56 1.84 -8.25 -16.24
CA ALA A 56 2.68 -7.92 -17.39
C ALA A 56 3.94 -8.80 -17.41
N ASP A 57 4.45 -9.11 -18.61
CA ASP A 57 5.72 -9.82 -18.75
C ASP A 57 6.86 -8.95 -18.25
N VAL A 58 7.52 -9.42 -17.20
CA VAL A 58 8.65 -8.75 -16.55
C VAL A 58 9.97 -9.47 -16.76
N SER A 59 10.01 -10.49 -17.63
CA SER A 59 11.20 -11.32 -17.86
C SER A 59 12.41 -10.54 -18.39
N ALA A 60 12.17 -9.39 -19.02
CA ALA A 60 13.22 -8.49 -19.52
C ALA A 60 13.82 -7.57 -18.43
N PHE A 61 13.22 -7.50 -17.23
CA PHE A 61 13.73 -6.67 -16.14
C PHE A 61 14.78 -7.43 -15.31
N ALA A 62 15.61 -6.66 -14.59
CA ALA A 62 16.61 -7.21 -13.69
C ALA A 62 15.94 -7.91 -12.49
N ASP A 63 16.50 -9.05 -12.08
CA ASP A 63 16.10 -9.81 -10.88
C ASP A 63 16.84 -9.34 -9.60
N SER A 64 17.71 -8.34 -9.72
CA SER A 64 18.40 -7.74 -8.59
C SER A 64 17.58 -6.64 -7.95
N ASP A 65 17.71 -6.47 -6.64
CA ASP A 65 17.09 -5.35 -5.93
C ASP A 65 17.55 -3.99 -6.48
N PRO A 66 16.61 -3.04 -6.68
CA PRO A 66 16.95 -1.72 -7.17
C PRO A 66 17.80 -0.99 -6.13
N GLN A 67 18.81 -0.26 -6.61
CA GLN A 67 19.71 0.51 -5.74
C GLN A 67 19.09 1.88 -5.45
N VAL A 68 18.11 1.91 -4.54
CA VAL A 68 17.42 3.12 -4.09
C VAL A 68 17.89 3.47 -2.68
N ALA A 69 18.34 4.70 -2.48
CA ALA A 69 18.65 5.20 -1.14
C ALA A 69 17.34 5.43 -0.37
N MET A 70 17.20 4.76 0.77
CA MET A 70 16.04 4.89 1.66
C MET A 70 16.49 5.10 3.10
N ASP A 71 15.63 5.74 3.87
CA ASP A 71 15.73 5.96 5.30
C ASP A 71 14.44 5.50 6.00
N ALA A 72 14.53 5.17 7.28
CA ALA A 72 13.39 4.71 8.07
C ALA A 72 12.29 5.78 8.25
N ALA A 73 12.60 7.07 8.02
CA ALA A 73 11.62 8.15 7.99
C ALA A 73 10.89 8.30 6.64
N ASN A 74 11.28 7.56 5.58
CA ASN A 74 10.47 7.52 4.37
C ASN A 74 9.11 6.86 4.64
N LEU A 75 8.06 7.34 3.97
CA LEU A 75 6.73 6.77 4.06
C LEU A 75 6.72 5.33 3.55
N ALA A 76 6.12 4.42 4.32
CA ALA A 76 5.85 3.05 3.90
C ALA A 76 4.44 2.95 3.29
N TYR A 77 3.45 3.58 3.92
CA TYR A 77 2.07 3.58 3.42
C TYR A 77 1.28 4.81 3.82
N VAL A 78 0.18 5.02 3.11
CA VAL A 78 -0.87 5.97 3.47
C VAL A 78 -2.22 5.26 3.47
N ILE A 79 -2.85 5.15 4.64
CA ILE A 79 -4.19 4.53 4.77
C ILE A 79 -5.21 5.62 5.13
N TYR A 80 -6.29 5.67 4.35
CA TYR A 80 -7.36 6.64 4.53
C TYR A 80 -8.35 6.17 5.58
N THR A 81 -8.62 7.04 6.56
CA THR A 81 -9.64 6.84 7.59
C THR A 81 -10.82 7.77 7.39
N SER A 82 -11.97 7.45 7.98
CA SER A 82 -13.14 8.34 7.97
C SER A 82 -12.80 9.65 8.68
N GLY A 83 -12.92 10.77 7.97
CA GLY A 83 -12.75 12.08 8.57
C GLY A 83 -14.02 12.53 9.27
N SER A 84 -13.90 13.08 10.48
CA SER A 84 -15.01 13.74 11.18
C SER A 84 -15.58 14.96 10.42
N THR A 85 -14.84 15.47 9.44
CA THR A 85 -15.14 16.66 8.63
C THR A 85 -15.75 16.33 7.26
N GLY A 86 -16.17 15.08 7.03
CA GLY A 86 -16.80 14.63 5.79
C GLY A 86 -15.86 13.89 4.83
N ASN A 87 -14.72 14.50 4.48
CA ASN A 87 -13.73 13.85 3.60
C ASN A 87 -12.79 12.92 4.36
N PRO A 88 -12.41 11.77 3.79
CA PRO A 88 -11.46 10.85 4.42
C PRO A 88 -10.07 11.47 4.52
N LYS A 89 -9.28 11.08 5.52
CA LYS A 89 -7.94 11.63 5.77
C LYS A 89 -6.87 10.56 5.61
N GLY A 90 -5.86 10.84 4.79
CA GLY A 90 -4.70 9.96 4.63
C GLY A 90 -3.82 9.97 5.88
N THR A 91 -3.61 8.81 6.48
CA THR A 91 -2.70 8.63 7.62
C THR A 91 -1.35 8.18 7.10
N LEU A 92 -0.34 9.05 7.22
CA LEU A 92 1.00 8.85 6.66
C LEU A 92 1.88 8.09 7.67
N LEU A 93 2.32 6.88 7.34
CA LEU A 93 3.15 6.08 8.23
C LEU A 93 4.51 5.77 7.58
N PRO A 94 5.61 6.26 8.18
CA PRO A 94 6.95 5.87 7.81
C PRO A 94 7.34 4.44 8.18
N HIS A 95 8.40 3.94 7.56
CA HIS A 95 8.96 2.61 7.80
C HIS A 95 9.23 2.34 9.29
N HIS A 96 9.76 3.32 10.03
CA HIS A 96 10.07 3.12 11.45
C HIS A 96 8.84 2.80 12.33
N ASN A 97 7.64 3.19 11.92
CA ASN A 97 6.42 2.88 12.66
C ASN A 97 6.05 1.41 12.51
N VAL A 98 6.25 0.86 11.31
CA VAL A 98 6.05 -0.56 11.00
C VAL A 98 7.07 -1.41 11.76
N LEU A 99 8.35 -1.04 11.72
CA LEU A 99 9.40 -1.75 12.46
C LEU A 99 9.10 -1.76 13.96
N ARG A 100 8.73 -0.60 14.53
CA ARG A 100 8.36 -0.48 15.94
C ARG A 100 7.17 -1.37 16.32
N LEU A 101 6.17 -1.52 15.44
CA LEU A 101 5.04 -2.43 15.69
C LEU A 101 5.52 -3.87 15.87
N PHE A 102 6.40 -4.35 14.99
CA PHE A 102 6.92 -5.71 15.08
C PHE A 102 7.85 -5.91 16.27
N GLU A 103 8.79 -5.00 16.51
CA GLU A 103 9.66 -5.03 17.70
C GLU A 103 8.86 -5.06 19.01
N ALA A 104 7.76 -4.28 19.09
CA ALA A 104 6.94 -4.23 20.30
C ALA A 104 6.09 -5.49 20.53
N THR A 105 5.77 -6.23 19.46
CA THR A 105 4.89 -7.40 19.51
C THR A 105 5.64 -8.73 19.48
N GLU A 106 6.93 -8.72 19.11
CA GLU A 106 7.80 -9.89 19.07
C GLU A 106 7.75 -10.74 20.36
N PRO A 107 7.83 -10.18 21.60
CA PRO A 107 7.81 -10.99 22.81
C PRO A 107 6.48 -11.73 23.08
N TRP A 108 5.39 -11.33 22.43
CA TRP A 108 4.07 -11.92 22.64
C TRP A 108 3.76 -13.03 21.65
N PHE A 109 4.19 -12.87 20.40
CA PHE A 109 3.84 -13.80 19.32
C PHE A 109 5.03 -14.67 18.89
N ASN A 110 6.23 -14.08 18.82
CA ASN A 110 7.46 -14.77 18.44
C ASN A 110 7.29 -15.63 17.17
N PHE A 111 6.74 -15.03 16.11
CA PHE A 111 6.49 -15.71 14.84
C PHE A 111 7.79 -16.19 14.19
N GLY A 112 7.70 -17.32 13.49
CA GLY A 112 8.77 -17.89 12.71
C GLY A 112 8.26 -18.58 11.44
N ALA A 113 9.19 -19.14 10.67
CA ALA A 113 8.90 -19.72 9.36
C ALA A 113 7.97 -20.95 9.35
N GLN A 114 7.54 -21.44 10.53
CA GLN A 114 6.60 -22.55 10.68
C GLN A 114 5.17 -22.07 11.00
N ASP A 115 4.99 -20.79 11.30
CA ASP A 115 3.69 -20.23 11.59
C ASP A 115 2.92 -19.97 10.30
N VAL A 116 1.60 -20.13 10.40
CA VAL A 116 0.66 -19.82 9.32
C VAL A 116 -0.42 -18.94 9.91
N TRP A 117 -0.71 -17.85 9.23
CA TRP A 117 -1.78 -16.94 9.59
C TRP A 117 -2.58 -16.49 8.38
N SER A 118 -3.74 -15.89 8.66
CA SER A 118 -4.66 -15.43 7.63
C SER A 118 -4.45 -13.96 7.33
N LEU A 119 -4.40 -13.61 6.05
CA LEU A 119 -4.66 -12.25 5.58
C LEU A 119 -6.18 -12.11 5.45
N PHE A 120 -6.83 -11.52 6.46
CA PHE A 120 -8.29 -11.50 6.57
C PHE A 120 -8.86 -10.10 6.44
N HIS A 121 -8.20 -9.09 7.01
CA HIS A 121 -8.72 -7.74 6.98
C HIS A 121 -8.57 -7.14 5.57
N SER A 122 -9.42 -6.17 5.27
CA SER A 122 -9.25 -5.38 4.04
C SER A 122 -7.84 -4.81 4.02
N TYR A 123 -7.17 -4.91 2.88
CA TYR A 123 -5.84 -4.33 2.67
C TYR A 123 -5.85 -2.79 2.70
N ALA A 124 -7.04 -2.17 2.73
CA ALA A 124 -7.25 -0.74 2.97
C ALA A 124 -7.47 -0.39 4.46
N PHE A 125 -7.36 -1.36 5.36
CA PHE A 125 -7.43 -1.19 6.81
C PHE A 125 -6.05 -1.44 7.44
N ASP A 126 -5.68 -0.67 8.48
CA ASP A 126 -4.32 -0.63 9.01
C ASP A 126 -3.86 -1.94 9.65
N PHE A 127 -4.76 -2.74 10.22
CA PHE A 127 -4.41 -4.05 10.75
C PHE A 127 -3.82 -4.99 9.69
N SER A 128 -4.19 -4.83 8.41
CA SER A 128 -3.60 -5.61 7.33
C SER A 128 -2.09 -5.39 7.18
N VAL A 129 -1.54 -4.28 7.67
CA VAL A 129 -0.09 -4.02 7.68
C VAL A 129 0.62 -5.07 8.52
N TRP A 130 0.05 -5.42 9.68
CA TRP A 130 0.57 -6.50 10.50
C TRP A 130 0.47 -7.81 9.72
N GLU A 131 -0.72 -8.17 9.21
CA GLU A 131 -0.98 -9.39 8.44
C GLU A 131 -0.10 -9.57 7.17
N ILE A 132 0.35 -8.47 6.55
CA ILE A 132 1.17 -8.48 5.33
C ILE A 132 2.66 -8.59 5.64
N PHE A 133 3.15 -7.93 6.70
CA PHE A 133 4.58 -7.78 6.95
C PHE A 133 5.11 -8.57 8.16
N GLY A 134 4.22 -9.08 9.02
CA GLY A 134 4.60 -9.83 10.22
C GLY A 134 4.86 -11.31 10.01
#